data_AF-L9W1I3-F1
#
_entry.id   AF-L9W1I3-F1
#
_cell.length_a   1.000
_cell.length_b   1.000
_cell.length_c   1.000
_cell.angle_alpha   90.00
_cell.angle_beta   90.00
_cell.angle_gamma   90.00
#
_symmetry.space_group_name_H-M   'P 1'
#
loop_
_entity.id
_entity.type
_entity.pdbx_description
1 polymer ?
#
loop_
_entity_poly.entity_id
_entity_poly.type
_entity_poly.pdbx_seq_one_letter_code
_entity_poly.pdbx_strand_id
1 'polypeptide(L)'
;MRRRDVLCSVGTAPFLSSISGCAGPTTDERRRILGAYPGENAASPEQFRPFERWLETRFGVLTLYVNADDDEPVRRQFLSGMTEVWQTGHVPMVTWLSYIGSETETPSTITRQVCDGEYDDVLEWWVAELAAWLATDDPVIDGPRRLYFRPVSYTHL
;
A
#
# COMPACT_ATOMS: atom_id res chain seq x y z
N MET A 1 24.49 -14.09 10.55
CA MET A 1 23.75 -13.44 11.67
C MET A 1 22.29 -13.29 11.22
N ARG A 2 21.37 -14.09 11.76
CA ARG A 2 20.00 -14.25 11.25
C ARG A 2 19.09 -13.13 11.80
N ARG A 3 18.35 -12.45 10.91
CA ARG A 3 17.45 -11.31 11.18
C ARG A 3 16.18 -11.65 12.00
N ARG A 4 16.14 -12.76 12.74
CA ARG A 4 14.90 -13.38 13.24
C ARG A 4 14.53 -13.10 14.72
N ASP A 5 15.29 -12.30 15.46
CA ASP A 5 15.12 -12.22 16.94
C ASP A 5 14.72 -10.85 17.51
N VAL A 6 14.16 -9.91 16.73
CA VAL A 6 13.99 -8.51 17.21
C VAL A 6 12.59 -8.17 17.77
N LEU A 7 11.65 -9.12 17.90
CA LEU A 7 10.31 -8.79 18.43
C LEU A 7 9.88 -9.69 19.59
N CYS A 8 10.66 -9.67 20.67
CA CYS A 8 10.23 -10.16 21.98
C CYS A 8 10.81 -9.27 23.09
N SER A 9 9.93 -8.76 23.96
CA SER A 9 10.19 -7.91 25.15
C SER A 9 10.58 -6.46 24.82
N VAL A 10 9.99 -5.41 25.40
CA VAL A 10 9.85 -5.03 26.82
C VAL A 10 8.65 -4.06 26.86
N GLY A 11 7.64 -4.14 27.75
CA GLY A 11 7.70 -4.23 29.20
C GLY A 11 7.16 -2.91 29.78
N THR A 12 5.99 -2.99 30.42
CA THR A 12 5.18 -1.89 30.97
C THR A 12 5.86 -1.20 32.15
N ALA A 13 5.78 0.14 32.22
CA ALA A 13 6.00 0.89 33.45
C ALA A 13 4.96 2.03 33.54
N PRO A 14 4.17 2.11 34.62
CA PRO A 14 3.20 3.19 34.81
C PRO A 14 3.87 4.39 35.47
N PHE A 15 3.58 5.59 34.97
CA PHE A 15 3.75 6.82 35.74
C PHE A 15 2.41 7.56 35.77
N LEU A 16 1.91 7.74 36.99
CA LEU A 16 0.73 8.56 37.31
C LEU A 16 1.18 9.93 37.80
N SER A 17 0.24 10.88 37.68
CA SER A 17 0.21 12.28 38.16
C SER A 17 0.50 13.30 37.06
N SER A 18 -0.30 14.34 36.80
CA SER A 18 -1.55 14.81 37.41
C SER A 18 -2.13 15.95 36.54
N ILE A 19 -3.46 16.01 36.49
CA ILE A 19 -4.42 17.10 36.24
C ILE A 19 -3.83 18.48 35.83
N SER A 20 -4.22 18.96 34.64
CA SER A 20 -5.03 20.17 34.40
C SER A 20 -4.67 20.80 33.07
N GLY A 21 -5.60 20.74 32.15
CA GLY A 21 -5.56 21.45 30.89
C GLY A 21 -6.75 20.99 30.11
N CYS A 22 -7.69 21.91 29.84
CA CYS A 22 -8.66 21.70 28.78
C CYS A 22 -7.86 21.52 27.48
N ALA A 23 -7.45 20.28 27.21
CA ALA A 23 -7.00 19.89 25.89
C ALA A 23 -8.26 19.91 25.03
N GLY A 24 -8.55 21.08 24.42
CA GLY A 24 -9.24 21.08 23.14
C GLY A 24 -8.57 20.03 22.25
N PRO A 25 -9.30 19.34 21.36
CA PRO A 25 -8.82 18.11 20.72
C PRO A 25 -7.43 18.32 20.13
N THR A 26 -6.39 17.88 20.85
CA THR A 26 -4.99 17.89 20.39
C THR A 26 -4.74 16.65 19.55
N THR A 27 -5.69 16.29 18.70
CA THR A 27 -5.37 15.51 17.52
C THR A 27 -4.90 16.51 16.50
N ASP A 28 -3.58 16.56 16.31
CA ASP A 28 -2.90 17.24 15.21
C ASP A 28 -3.51 16.75 13.88
N GLU A 29 -4.58 17.39 13.43
CA GLU A 29 -5.28 17.06 12.18
C GLU A 29 -4.33 17.10 10.97
N ARG A 30 -3.19 17.80 11.11
CA ARG A 30 -2.12 17.87 10.11
C ARG A 30 -1.31 16.58 9.93
N ARG A 31 -1.61 15.49 10.67
CA ARG A 31 -0.91 14.20 10.52
C ARG A 31 -1.72 13.10 9.83
N ARG A 32 -2.97 13.35 9.46
CA ARG A 32 -3.81 12.33 8.81
C ARG A 32 -3.73 12.46 7.30
N ILE A 33 -3.44 11.36 6.63
CA ILE A 33 -3.50 11.26 5.17
C ILE A 33 -4.86 10.65 4.83
N LEU A 34 -5.66 11.37 4.06
CA LEU A 34 -6.91 10.84 3.52
C LEU A 34 -6.61 10.06 2.23
N GLY A 35 -7.16 8.87 2.10
CA GLY A 35 -7.03 8.06 0.90
C GLY A 35 -8.35 7.41 0.52
N ALA A 36 -8.44 6.97 -0.73
CA ALA A 36 -9.63 6.31 -1.27
C ALA A 36 -9.26 5.08 -2.09
N TYR A 37 -10.21 4.16 -2.21
CA TYR A 37 -10.24 3.17 -3.28
C TYR A 37 -11.31 3.61 -4.30
N PRO A 38 -10.92 4.21 -5.43
CA PRO A 38 -11.85 4.72 -6.43
C PRO A 38 -12.50 3.63 -7.32
N GLY A 39 -11.93 2.42 -7.36
CA GLY A 39 -12.36 1.33 -8.23
C GLY A 39 -11.23 0.84 -9.14
N GLU A 40 -11.59 0.05 -10.16
CA GLU A 40 -10.64 -0.60 -11.08
C GLU A 40 -9.75 0.39 -11.86
N ASN A 41 -10.30 1.54 -12.26
CA ASN A 41 -9.55 2.59 -12.94
C ASN A 41 -9.18 3.71 -11.97
N ALA A 42 -8.21 3.42 -11.10
CA ALA A 42 -7.87 4.33 -10.01
C ALA A 42 -7.32 5.69 -10.44
N ALA A 43 -6.83 5.82 -11.66
CA ALA A 43 -6.35 7.09 -12.21
C ALA A 43 -7.50 7.97 -12.76
N SER A 44 -8.71 7.43 -12.93
CA SER A 44 -9.84 8.19 -13.49
C SER A 44 -10.33 9.28 -12.53
N PRO A 45 -10.19 10.57 -12.88
CA PRO A 45 -10.64 11.66 -12.02
C PRO A 45 -12.13 11.61 -11.73
N GLU A 46 -12.94 11.04 -12.62
CA GLU A 46 -14.39 10.89 -12.44
C GLU A 46 -14.73 10.00 -11.24
N GLN A 47 -13.84 9.09 -10.85
CA GLN A 47 -14.07 8.16 -9.74
C GLN A 47 -13.75 8.75 -8.37
N PHE A 48 -12.82 9.71 -8.26
CA PHE A 48 -12.41 10.26 -6.96
C PHE A 48 -12.72 11.76 -6.78
N ARG A 49 -12.72 12.57 -7.84
CA ARG A 49 -12.96 14.02 -7.75
C ARG A 49 -14.32 14.39 -7.15
N PRO A 50 -15.43 13.67 -7.41
CA PRO A 50 -16.69 13.98 -6.74
C PRO A 50 -16.59 13.90 -5.21
N PHE A 51 -15.87 12.91 -4.69
CA PHE A 51 -15.67 12.74 -3.25
C PHE A 51 -14.73 13.78 -2.66
N GLU A 52 -13.65 14.13 -3.37
CA GLU A 52 -12.76 15.22 -2.93
C GLU A 52 -13.47 16.57 -2.86
N ARG A 53 -14.34 16.87 -3.84
CA ARG A 53 -15.16 18.09 -3.83
C ARG A 53 -16.15 18.07 -2.67
N TRP A 54 -16.80 16.93 -2.43
CA TRP A 54 -17.77 16.78 -1.34
C TRP A 54 -17.12 16.93 0.05
N LEU A 55 -15.90 16.41 0.22
CA LEU A 55 -15.12 16.53 1.46
C LEU A 55 -14.32 17.83 1.56
N GLU A 56 -14.37 18.68 0.53
CA GLU A 56 -13.58 19.90 0.41
C GLU A 56 -12.07 19.66 0.66
N THR A 57 -11.59 18.45 0.36
CA THR A 57 -10.25 17.97 0.68
C THR A 57 -9.78 17.01 -0.40
N ARG A 58 -8.53 17.18 -0.84
CA ARG A 58 -7.87 16.28 -1.79
C ARG A 58 -7.38 15.01 -1.08
N PHE A 59 -7.51 13.86 -1.71
CA PHE A 59 -6.86 12.65 -1.25
C PHE A 59 -5.34 12.78 -1.40
N GLY A 60 -4.59 12.25 -0.44
CA GLY A 60 -3.14 12.08 -0.57
C GLY A 60 -2.79 10.76 -1.26
N VAL A 61 -3.67 9.77 -1.16
CA VAL A 61 -3.41 8.38 -1.56
C VAL A 61 -4.59 7.80 -2.33
N LEU A 62 -4.30 7.06 -3.41
CA LEU A 62 -5.29 6.24 -4.12
C LEU A 62 -4.86 4.78 -4.07
N THR A 63 -5.79 3.90 -3.71
CA THR A 63 -5.53 2.47 -3.49
C THR A 63 -5.65 1.71 -4.80
N LEU A 64 -4.73 0.77 -5.04
CA LEU A 64 -4.77 -0.20 -6.13
C LEU A 64 -4.63 -1.61 -5.55
N TYR A 65 -5.20 -2.60 -6.23
CA TYR A 65 -5.13 -4.01 -5.88
C TYR A 65 -4.45 -4.79 -7.00
N VAL A 66 -3.65 -5.78 -6.63
CA VAL A 66 -3.01 -6.70 -7.58
C VAL A 66 -2.81 -8.06 -6.91
N ASN A 67 -2.98 -9.14 -7.67
CA ASN A 67 -2.55 -10.44 -7.19
C ASN A 67 -1.04 -10.59 -7.40
N ALA A 68 -0.40 -11.21 -6.42
CA ALA A 68 1.02 -11.48 -6.42
C ALA A 68 1.47 -12.21 -7.68
N ASP A 69 0.70 -13.23 -8.06
CA ASP A 69 1.07 -14.24 -9.05
C ASP A 69 0.22 -14.16 -10.32
N ASP A 70 -0.28 -12.96 -10.66
CA ASP A 70 -0.88 -12.74 -11.98
C ASP A 70 0.19 -12.88 -13.09
N ASP A 71 -0.25 -13.17 -14.31
CA ASP A 71 0.64 -13.22 -15.47
C ASP A 71 1.42 -11.91 -15.65
N GLU A 72 2.66 -11.99 -16.16
CA GLU A 72 3.53 -10.81 -16.31
C GLU A 72 2.86 -9.63 -17.04
N PRO A 73 2.11 -9.80 -18.15
CA PRO A 73 1.43 -8.68 -18.81
C PRO A 73 0.47 -7.92 -17.89
N VAL A 74 -0.24 -8.63 -17.01
CA VAL A 74 -1.17 -8.05 -16.03
C VAL A 74 -0.39 -7.26 -14.98
N ARG A 75 0.69 -7.82 -14.43
CA ARG A 75 1.56 -7.12 -13.48
C ARG A 75 2.23 -5.88 -14.09
N ARG A 76 2.64 -5.96 -15.36
CA ARG A 76 3.18 -4.80 -16.12
C ARG A 76 2.12 -3.72 -16.31
N GLN A 77 0.90 -4.09 -16.66
CA GLN A 77 -0.22 -3.15 -16.74
C GLN A 77 -0.50 -2.47 -15.40
N PHE A 78 -0.40 -3.21 -14.29
CA PHE A 78 -0.54 -2.65 -12.95
C PHE A 78 0.51 -1.56 -12.66
N LEU A 79 1.79 -1.78 -13.01
CA LEU A 79 2.86 -0.77 -12.85
C LEU A 79 2.61 0.49 -13.70
N SER A 80 2.03 0.34 -14.89
CA SER A 80 1.56 1.48 -15.70
C SER A 80 0.44 2.23 -14.98
N GLY A 81 -0.54 1.53 -14.41
CA GLY A 81 -1.62 2.13 -13.61
C GLY A 81 -1.10 2.88 -12.37
N MET A 82 -0.05 2.38 -11.70
CA MET A 82 0.62 3.12 -10.64
C MET A 82 1.23 4.44 -11.13
N THR A 83 1.82 4.43 -12.33
CA THR A 83 2.36 5.64 -12.96
C THR A 83 1.26 6.64 -13.27
N GLU A 84 0.13 6.18 -13.81
CA GLU A 84 -1.03 7.04 -14.09
C GLU A 84 -1.59 7.66 -12.80
N VAL A 85 -1.74 6.87 -11.73
CA VAL A 85 -2.13 7.39 -10.40
C VAL A 85 -1.14 8.43 -9.90
N TRP A 86 0.17 8.15 -10.00
CA TRP A 86 1.20 9.12 -9.63
C TRP A 86 1.02 10.44 -10.38
N GLN A 87 0.86 10.39 -11.70
CA GLN A 87 0.69 11.55 -12.58
C GLN A 87 -0.57 12.38 -12.27
N THR A 88 -1.59 11.81 -11.64
CA THR A 88 -2.72 12.60 -11.14
C THR A 88 -2.36 13.50 -9.96
N GLY A 89 -1.17 13.31 -9.35
CA GLY A 89 -0.67 13.98 -8.15
C GLY A 89 -1.04 13.27 -6.84
N HIS A 90 -1.32 11.97 -6.89
CA HIS A 90 -1.62 11.14 -5.71
C HIS A 90 -0.53 10.09 -5.50
N VAL A 91 -0.34 9.66 -4.26
CA VAL A 91 0.58 8.55 -3.96
C VAL A 91 -0.17 7.22 -4.13
N PRO A 92 0.30 6.27 -4.95
CA PRO A 92 -0.32 4.95 -5.02
C PRO A 92 -0.16 4.19 -3.69
N MET A 93 -1.24 3.58 -3.20
CA MET A 93 -1.18 2.54 -2.17
C MET A 93 -1.46 1.18 -2.81
N VAL A 94 -0.41 0.37 -2.90
CA VAL A 94 -0.46 -0.98 -3.47
C VAL A 94 -0.92 -1.95 -2.39
N THR A 95 -2.10 -2.53 -2.59
CA THR A 95 -2.52 -3.72 -1.85
C THR A 95 -2.11 -4.95 -2.65
N TRP A 96 -1.15 -5.69 -2.11
CA TRP A 96 -0.62 -6.88 -2.74
C TRP A 96 -1.29 -8.12 -2.14
N LEU A 97 -2.11 -8.79 -2.95
CA LEU A 97 -2.89 -9.95 -2.57
C LEU A 97 -2.05 -11.21 -2.80
N SER A 98 -1.87 -12.04 -1.79
CA SER A 98 -1.13 -13.30 -1.91
C SER A 98 -1.97 -14.41 -2.57
N TYR A 99 -2.77 -14.05 -3.58
CA TYR A 99 -3.61 -14.97 -4.32
C TYR A 99 -2.84 -15.58 -5.49
N ILE A 100 -3.09 -16.86 -5.73
CA ILE A 100 -2.55 -17.64 -6.85
C ILE A 100 -3.70 -17.85 -7.84
N GLY A 101 -3.70 -17.10 -8.94
CA GLY A 101 -4.83 -17.00 -9.86
C GLY A 101 -6.02 -16.26 -9.26
N SER A 102 -6.73 -16.93 -8.34
CA SER A 102 -7.90 -16.39 -7.62
C SER A 102 -7.88 -16.78 -6.14
N GLU A 103 -8.69 -16.10 -5.33
CA GLU A 103 -8.85 -16.43 -3.91
C GLU A 103 -9.25 -17.90 -3.71
N THR A 104 -10.16 -18.41 -4.54
CA THR A 104 -10.66 -19.79 -4.46
C THR A 104 -9.63 -20.85 -4.86
N GLU A 105 -8.68 -20.48 -5.73
CA GLU A 105 -7.61 -21.37 -6.17
C GLU A 105 -6.41 -21.33 -5.22
N THR A 106 -6.32 -20.29 -4.38
CA THR A 106 -5.21 -20.09 -3.47
C THR A 106 -5.22 -21.17 -2.36
N PRO A 107 -4.18 -22.01 -2.28
CA PRO A 107 -4.13 -23.06 -1.26
C PRO A 107 -4.09 -22.48 0.15
N SER A 108 -4.74 -23.14 1.12
CA SER A 108 -4.64 -22.76 2.54
C SER A 108 -3.21 -22.87 3.09
N THR A 109 -2.32 -23.56 2.36
CA THR A 109 -0.90 -23.70 2.67
C THR A 109 -0.02 -22.60 2.08
N ILE A 110 -0.58 -21.58 1.40
CA ILE A 110 0.21 -20.57 0.68
C ILE A 110 1.27 -19.90 1.54
N THR A 111 0.96 -19.59 2.81
CA THR A 111 1.94 -19.00 3.74
C THR A 111 3.15 -19.90 3.94
N ARG A 112 2.93 -21.22 4.04
CA ARG A 112 4.01 -22.19 4.17
C ARG A 112 4.82 -22.27 2.87
N GLN A 113 4.16 -22.34 1.72
CA GLN A 113 4.83 -22.43 0.43
C GLN A 113 5.71 -21.20 0.17
N VAL A 114 5.23 -20.01 0.52
CA VAL A 114 6.03 -18.77 0.51
C VAL A 114 7.21 -18.87 1.48
N CYS A 115 7.04 -19.42 2.69
CA CYS A 115 8.15 -19.61 3.64
C CYS A 115 9.18 -20.66 3.16
N ASP A 116 8.73 -21.66 2.41
CA ASP A 116 9.55 -22.74 1.85
C ASP A 116 10.27 -22.29 0.55
N GLY A 117 10.01 -21.06 0.07
CA GLY A 117 10.68 -20.43 -1.07
C GLY A 117 10.05 -20.73 -2.43
N GLU A 118 8.85 -21.32 -2.46
CA GLU A 118 8.18 -21.73 -3.72
C GLU A 118 7.79 -20.54 -4.62
N TYR A 119 7.78 -19.31 -4.08
CA TYR A 119 7.38 -18.08 -4.77
C TYR A 119 8.47 -16.98 -4.74
N ASP A 120 9.72 -17.36 -4.50
CA ASP A 120 10.83 -16.40 -4.40
C ASP A 120 11.06 -15.65 -5.73
N ASP A 121 10.83 -16.28 -6.87
CA ASP A 121 10.92 -15.66 -8.20
C ASP A 121 9.86 -14.56 -8.40
N VAL A 122 8.62 -14.81 -7.96
CA VAL A 122 7.53 -13.83 -7.96
C VAL A 122 7.90 -12.64 -7.07
N LEU A 123 8.41 -12.91 -5.87
CA LEU A 123 8.84 -11.87 -4.93
C LEU A 123 10.02 -11.05 -5.46
N GLU A 124 11.03 -11.70 -6.03
CA GLU A 124 12.20 -11.06 -6.63
C GLU A 124 11.81 -10.16 -7.80
N TRP A 125 10.88 -10.61 -8.66
CA TRP A 125 10.32 -9.79 -9.72
C TRP A 125 9.65 -8.54 -9.18
N TRP A 126 8.76 -8.67 -8.19
CA TRP A 126 8.08 -7.51 -7.58
C TRP A 126 9.05 -6.53 -6.92
N VAL A 127 10.07 -7.03 -6.22
CA VAL A 127 11.10 -6.20 -5.60
C VAL A 127 11.87 -5.42 -6.67
N ALA A 128 12.31 -6.10 -7.74
CA ALA A 128 13.06 -5.46 -8.82
C ALA A 128 12.24 -4.39 -9.52
N GLU A 129 11.00 -4.69 -9.88
CA GLU A 129 10.13 -3.79 -10.65
C GLU A 129 9.62 -2.61 -9.84
N LEU A 130 9.24 -2.80 -8.57
CA LEU A 130 8.87 -1.69 -7.69
C LEU A 130 10.07 -0.80 -7.38
N ALA A 131 11.27 -1.37 -7.21
CA ALA A 131 12.49 -0.59 -7.02
C ALA A 131 12.82 0.24 -8.26
N ALA A 132 12.71 -0.35 -9.46
CA ALA A 132 12.89 0.37 -10.72
C ALA A 132 11.84 1.49 -10.89
N TRP A 133 10.58 1.21 -10.57
CA TRP A 133 9.50 2.19 -10.62
C TRP A 133 9.75 3.37 -9.67
N LEU A 134 10.23 3.12 -8.45
CA LEU A 134 10.58 4.15 -7.46
C LEU A 134 11.79 4.99 -7.88
N ALA A 135 12.76 4.38 -8.58
CA ALA A 135 13.96 5.05 -9.06
C ALA A 135 13.75 5.85 -10.35
N THR A 136 12.57 5.74 -10.97
CA THR A 136 12.24 6.48 -12.19
C THR A 136 11.89 7.93 -11.85
N ASP A 137 12.62 8.87 -12.44
CA ASP A 137 12.26 10.29 -12.40
C ASP A 137 10.99 10.52 -13.23
N ASP A 138 10.05 11.31 -12.71
CA ASP A 138 8.83 11.67 -13.44
C ASP A 138 8.95 13.09 -14.01
N PRO A 139 8.80 13.29 -15.34
CA PRO A 139 8.93 14.62 -15.93
C PRO A 139 7.76 15.55 -15.58
N VAL A 140 6.63 15.02 -15.07
CA VAL A 140 5.43 15.78 -14.73
C VAL A 140 5.44 16.23 -13.27
N ILE A 141 6.00 15.42 -12.37
CA ILE A 141 6.01 15.65 -10.93
C ILE A 141 7.44 15.68 -10.43
N ASP A 142 7.84 16.82 -9.88
CA ASP A 142 9.17 17.00 -9.31
C ASP A 142 9.37 16.15 -8.04
N GLY A 143 10.53 15.51 -7.94
CA GLY A 143 10.93 14.66 -6.83
C GLY A 143 10.72 13.14 -7.04
N PRO A 144 11.31 12.32 -6.15
CA PRO A 144 11.29 10.87 -6.30
C PRO A 144 9.88 10.32 -6.09
N ARG A 145 9.53 9.31 -6.89
CA ARG A 145 8.30 8.53 -6.74
C ARG A 145 8.21 7.91 -5.35
N ARG A 146 6.98 7.76 -4.86
CA ARG A 146 6.66 7.15 -3.57
C ARG A 146 5.45 6.24 -3.73
N LEU A 147 5.36 5.23 -2.87
CA LEU A 147 4.19 4.39 -2.75
C LEU A 147 4.02 3.94 -1.30
N TYR A 148 2.79 3.61 -0.91
CA TYR A 148 2.52 2.82 0.29
C TYR A 148 2.34 1.37 -0.13
N PHE A 149 3.05 0.44 0.50
CA PHE A 149 2.97 -0.98 0.20
C PHE A 149 2.28 -1.72 1.33
N ARG A 150 1.18 -2.43 1.03
CA ARG A 150 0.45 -3.28 1.96
C ARG A 150 0.60 -4.74 1.53
N PRO A 151 1.61 -5.47 2.04
CA PRO A 151 1.84 -6.86 1.69
C PRO A 151 0.88 -7.81 2.40
N VAL A 152 0.69 -9.00 1.83
CA VAL A 152 -0.03 -10.14 2.42
C VAL A 152 -1.43 -9.76 2.91
N SER A 153 -2.18 -9.03 2.07
CA SER A 153 -3.57 -8.73 2.39
C SER A 153 -4.42 -9.94 2.03
N TYR A 154 -4.80 -10.73 3.03
CA TYR A 154 -5.88 -11.72 2.93
C TYR A 154 -7.19 -11.02 3.28
N THR A 155 -8.14 -10.97 2.34
CA THR A 155 -9.42 -10.29 2.57
C THR A 155 -10.52 -11.34 2.56
N HIS A 156 -10.82 -11.95 3.72
CA HIS A 156 -12.09 -12.62 3.91
C HIS A 156 -13.16 -11.54 4.14
N LEU A 157 -13.89 -11.17 3.09
CA LEU A 157 -15.12 -10.36 3.21
C LEU A 157 -16.33 -11.22 2.88
#